data_AF-A0A4W5RRH7-F1
#
_entry.id   AF-A0A4W5RRH7-F1
#
_cell.length_a   1.000
_cell.length_b   1.000
_cell.length_c   1.000
_cell.angle_alpha   90.00
_cell.angle_beta   90.00
_cell.angle_gamma   90.00
#
_symmetry.space_group_name_H-M   'P 1'
#
loop_
_entity.id
_entity.type
_entity.pdbx_description
1 polymer ?
#
loop_
_entity_poly.entity_id
_entity_poly.type
_entity_poly.pdbx_seq_one_letter_code
_entity_poly.pdbx_strand_id
1 'polypeptide(L)'
;MFLLSQATSSFARENSIYFAMNPDITRERENATFNVEKLTHILDGGIEKTKRRREIESLVISDPDFQSEDLNFLSRSERYDAAVKKSAQMILKLREHGISDPEEIYCYKSVFRGHHHEALGLHFVMFLPTLYTQCNKEQFKKWVPLAESLKALGTYAQTEMGHVSTHREDARCPAKEHAVWVDIRIQLAAVVRFHFNYLVSIKLDLMTSHLNIVFRKTLC
;
A
#
# COMPACT_ATOMS: atom_id res chain seq x y z
N MET A 1 19.63 53.31 -14.14
CA MET A 1 19.85 51.90 -14.52
C MET A 1 20.40 51.02 -13.38
N PHE A 2 20.88 51.58 -12.25
CA PHE A 2 21.46 50.78 -11.15
C PHE A 2 20.45 50.27 -10.09
N LEU A 3 19.27 50.89 -9.97
CA LEU A 3 18.28 50.51 -8.95
C LEU A 3 17.42 49.29 -9.33
N LEU A 4 17.25 49.01 -10.63
CA LEU A 4 16.48 47.84 -11.09
C LEU A 4 17.27 46.52 -10.97
N SER A 5 18.61 46.57 -10.92
CA SER A 5 19.46 45.38 -10.80
C SER A 5 19.54 44.82 -9.38
N GLN A 6 19.30 45.65 -8.35
CA GLN A 6 19.34 45.18 -6.96
C GLN A 6 18.03 44.50 -6.55
N ALA A 7 16.89 44.99 -7.06
CA ALA A 7 15.56 44.44 -6.78
C ALA A 7 15.35 43.04 -7.39
N THR A 8 15.96 42.74 -8.53
CA THR A 8 15.93 41.38 -9.11
C THR A 8 16.78 40.39 -8.32
N SER A 9 17.85 40.85 -7.67
CA SER A 9 18.70 40.00 -6.81
C SER A 9 18.07 39.70 -5.45
N SER A 10 17.30 40.63 -4.89
CA SER A 10 16.56 40.42 -3.64
C SER A 10 15.33 39.52 -3.86
N PHE A 11 14.63 39.68 -4.98
CA PHE A 11 13.48 38.83 -5.33
C PHE A 11 13.89 37.39 -5.69
N ALA A 12 15.07 37.21 -6.30
CA ALA A 12 15.66 35.87 -6.51
C ALA A 12 16.15 35.23 -5.20
N ARG A 13 16.60 36.02 -4.22
CA ARG A 13 16.98 35.52 -2.88
C ARG A 13 15.77 35.11 -2.04
N GLU A 14 14.63 35.78 -2.17
CA GLU A 14 13.40 35.44 -1.44
C GLU A 14 12.74 34.13 -1.88
N ASN A 15 13.04 33.61 -3.08
CA ASN A 15 12.57 32.28 -3.50
C ASN A 15 13.56 31.15 -3.20
N SER A 16 14.78 31.45 -2.72
CA SER A 16 15.80 30.45 -2.40
C SER A 16 15.75 29.93 -0.95
N ILE A 17 14.96 30.58 -0.09
CA ILE A 17 14.85 30.26 1.35
C ILE A 17 14.04 28.99 1.64
N TYR A 18 13.32 28.44 0.66
CA TYR A 18 12.42 27.30 0.86
C TYR A 18 13.07 25.90 0.78
N PHE A 19 14.38 25.81 0.51
CA PHE A 19 15.10 24.52 0.43
C PHE A 19 16.38 24.45 1.29
N ALA A 20 16.62 25.43 2.17
CA ALA A 20 17.79 25.39 3.03
C ALA A 20 17.62 24.30 4.11
N MET A 21 18.43 23.25 4.01
CA MET A 21 18.51 22.20 5.02
C MET A 21 18.89 22.80 6.38
N ASN A 22 18.25 22.33 7.46
CA ASN A 22 18.53 22.82 8.80
C ASN A 22 20.05 22.71 9.10
N PRO A 23 20.72 23.80 9.53
CA PRO A 23 22.17 23.84 9.73
C PRO A 23 22.68 22.81 10.75
N ASP A 24 21.88 22.47 11.77
CA ASP A 24 22.26 21.42 12.73
C ASP A 24 22.29 20.04 12.05
N ILE A 25 21.31 19.74 11.18
CA ILE A 25 21.30 18.48 10.41
C ILE A 25 22.49 18.41 9.45
N THR A 26 22.83 19.54 8.82
CA THR A 26 23.99 19.63 7.94
C THR A 26 25.28 19.31 8.70
N ARG A 27 25.47 19.93 9.88
CA ARG A 27 26.63 19.66 10.74
C ARG A 27 26.74 18.18 11.14
N GLU A 28 25.63 17.55 11.51
CA GLU A 28 25.65 16.11 11.86
C GLU A 28 25.95 15.20 10.66
N ARG A 29 25.49 15.56 9.45
CA ARG A 29 25.80 14.81 8.22
C ARG A 29 27.27 14.93 7.81
N GLU A 30 27.87 16.09 8.01
CA GLU A 30 29.30 16.33 7.72
C GLU A 30 30.22 15.56 8.69
N ASN A 31 29.79 15.34 9.92
CA ASN A 31 30.53 14.58 10.93
C ASN A 31 30.52 13.06 10.69
N ALA A 32 29.76 12.56 9.70
CA ALA A 32 29.68 11.13 9.42
C ALA A 32 31.02 10.57 8.91
N THR A 33 31.54 9.54 9.57
CA THR A 33 32.86 8.92 9.27
C THR A 33 32.81 7.82 8.21
N PHE A 34 31.65 7.58 7.60
CA PHE A 34 31.44 6.55 6.60
C PHE A 34 30.59 7.06 5.44
N ASN A 35 30.66 6.37 4.29
CA ASN A 35 29.87 6.71 3.12
C ASN A 35 28.46 6.11 3.23
N VAL A 36 27.44 6.98 3.35
CA VAL A 36 26.03 6.59 3.48
C VAL A 36 25.53 5.83 2.26
N GLU A 37 25.90 6.24 1.05
CA GLU A 37 25.45 5.60 -0.19
C GLU A 37 25.94 4.15 -0.29
N LYS A 38 27.19 3.89 0.10
CA LYS A 38 27.72 2.52 0.19
C LYS A 38 26.94 1.68 1.21
N LEU A 39 26.59 2.24 2.36
CA LEU A 39 25.77 1.55 3.35
C LEU A 39 24.37 1.24 2.78
N THR A 40 23.75 2.18 2.08
CA THR A 40 22.46 1.95 1.41
C THR A 40 22.53 0.80 0.41
N HIS A 41 23.58 0.74 -0.42
CA HIS A 41 23.77 -0.39 -1.33
C HIS A 41 23.95 -1.73 -0.62
N ILE A 42 24.62 -1.75 0.54
CA ILE A 42 24.76 -2.96 1.34
C ILE A 42 23.40 -3.40 1.89
N LEU A 43 22.61 -2.46 2.42
CA LEU A 43 21.29 -2.76 3.00
C LEU A 43 20.28 -3.23 1.96
N ASP A 44 20.28 -2.60 0.78
CA ASP A 44 19.38 -2.97 -0.33
C ASP A 44 19.86 -4.22 -1.10
N GLY A 45 21.07 -4.72 -0.81
CA GLY A 45 21.64 -5.89 -1.47
C GLY A 45 22.22 -5.62 -2.86
N GLY A 46 22.55 -4.37 -3.18
CA GLY A 46 23.26 -3.99 -4.41
C GLY A 46 22.85 -2.62 -4.95
N ILE A 47 23.68 -2.08 -5.86
CA ILE A 47 23.46 -0.77 -6.50
C ILE A 47 22.17 -0.78 -7.34
N GLU A 48 21.96 -1.83 -8.13
CA GLU A 48 20.76 -1.95 -8.99
C GLU A 48 19.47 -2.03 -8.16
N LYS A 49 19.51 -2.74 -7.03
CA LYS A 49 18.37 -2.82 -6.10
C LYS A 49 18.07 -1.47 -5.45
N THR A 50 19.09 -0.73 -5.01
CA THR A 50 18.91 0.65 -4.51
C THR A 50 18.29 1.55 -5.58
N LYS A 51 18.79 1.48 -6.82
CA LYS A 51 18.26 2.28 -7.92
C LYS A 51 16.79 1.96 -8.18
N ARG A 52 16.45 0.67 -8.28
CA ARG A 52 15.08 0.21 -8.51
C ARG A 52 14.13 0.60 -7.37
N ARG A 53 14.56 0.46 -6.12
CA ARG A 53 13.82 0.93 -4.94
C ARG A 53 13.50 2.42 -5.03
N ARG A 54 14.49 3.26 -5.35
CA ARG A 54 14.31 4.71 -5.50
C ARG A 54 13.37 5.07 -6.67
N GLU A 55 13.42 4.33 -7.76
CA GLU A 55 12.48 4.48 -8.88
C GLU A 55 11.04 4.22 -8.42
N ILE A 56 10.80 3.10 -7.73
CA ILE A 56 9.48 2.74 -7.19
C ILE A 56 9.00 3.77 -6.16
N GLU A 57 9.87 4.20 -5.25
CA GLU A 57 9.59 5.26 -4.28
C GLU A 57 9.14 6.55 -4.98
N SER A 58 9.86 6.96 -6.02
CA SER A 58 9.53 8.15 -6.80
C SER A 58 8.17 8.04 -7.49
N LEU A 59 7.80 6.86 -8.00
CA LEU A 59 6.47 6.64 -8.60
C LEU A 59 5.35 6.89 -7.58
N VAL A 60 5.48 6.37 -6.37
CA VAL A 60 4.46 6.52 -5.32
C VAL A 60 4.41 7.96 -4.79
N ILE A 61 5.57 8.56 -4.50
CA ILE A 61 5.65 9.91 -3.90
C ILE A 61 5.15 10.98 -4.87
N SER A 62 5.42 10.82 -6.17
CA SER A 62 5.01 11.79 -7.18
C SER A 62 3.54 11.68 -7.60
N ASP A 63 2.85 10.59 -7.26
CA ASP A 63 1.46 10.36 -7.65
C ASP A 63 0.49 11.20 -6.81
N PRO A 64 -0.29 12.13 -7.42
CA PRO A 64 -1.28 12.92 -6.72
C PRO A 64 -2.39 12.08 -6.08
N ASP A 65 -2.70 10.89 -6.61
CA ASP A 65 -3.76 10.03 -6.09
C ASP A 65 -3.44 9.50 -4.68
N PHE A 66 -2.16 9.46 -4.29
CA PHE A 66 -1.72 9.01 -2.97
C PHE A 66 -1.50 10.16 -1.98
N GLN A 67 -1.49 11.41 -2.45
CA GLN A 67 -1.47 12.58 -1.60
C GLN A 67 -2.82 12.70 -0.90
N SER A 68 -2.83 12.63 0.42
CA SER A 68 -4.04 12.84 1.23
C SER A 68 -3.75 13.81 2.36
N GLU A 69 -4.82 14.38 2.90
CA GLU A 69 -4.76 15.03 4.21
C GLU A 69 -4.14 14.09 5.25
N ASP A 70 -3.54 14.68 6.27
CA ASP A 70 -3.03 13.93 7.40
C ASP A 70 -4.18 13.15 8.04
N LEU A 71 -4.04 11.82 8.08
CA LEU A 71 -5.04 10.92 8.63
C LEU A 71 -5.37 11.23 10.09
N ASN A 72 -4.47 11.92 10.82
CA ASN A 72 -4.70 12.35 12.19
C ASN A 72 -5.91 13.29 12.34
N PHE A 73 -6.23 14.07 11.30
CA PHE A 73 -7.38 14.98 11.29
C PHE A 73 -8.71 14.30 10.92
N LEU A 74 -8.66 13.04 10.47
CA LEU A 74 -9.84 12.27 10.07
C LEU A 74 -10.40 11.46 11.24
N SER A 75 -11.71 11.28 11.26
CA SER A 75 -12.39 10.32 12.14
C SER A 75 -12.02 8.87 11.78
N ARG A 76 -12.32 7.92 12.67
CA ARG A 76 -12.06 6.50 12.42
C ARG A 76 -12.74 5.98 11.14
N SER A 77 -13.96 6.43 10.84
CA SER A 77 -14.68 6.01 9.64
C SER A 77 -14.01 6.55 8.39
N GLU A 78 -13.69 7.85 8.38
CA GLU A 78 -13.03 8.50 7.25
C GLU A 78 -11.64 7.91 6.98
N ARG A 79 -10.89 7.56 8.03
CA ARG A 79 -9.61 6.83 7.88
C ARG A 79 -9.80 5.47 7.21
N TYR A 80 -10.85 4.74 7.57
CA TYR A 80 -11.15 3.45 6.95
C TYR A 80 -11.52 3.62 5.47
N ASP A 81 -12.40 4.59 5.15
CA ASP A 81 -12.80 4.87 3.77
C ASP A 81 -11.60 5.30 2.91
N ALA A 82 -10.73 6.17 3.46
CA ALA A 82 -9.48 6.56 2.82
C ALA A 82 -8.56 5.35 2.59
N ALA A 83 -8.40 4.47 3.58
CA ALA A 83 -7.58 3.27 3.47
C ALA A 83 -8.10 2.30 2.40
N VAL A 84 -9.42 2.11 2.30
CA VAL A 84 -10.05 1.26 1.27
C VAL A 84 -9.85 1.88 -0.12
N LYS A 85 -10.13 3.18 -0.28
CA LYS A 85 -9.95 3.90 -1.56
C LYS A 85 -8.50 3.80 -2.03
N LYS A 86 -7.55 4.14 -1.15
CA LYS A 86 -6.11 4.07 -1.45
C LYS A 86 -5.68 2.64 -1.81
N SER A 87 -6.16 1.62 -1.10
CA SER A 87 -5.83 0.22 -1.39
C SER A 87 -6.32 -0.22 -2.78
N ALA A 88 -7.51 0.24 -3.19
CA ALA A 88 -8.02 -0.05 -4.53
C ALA A 88 -7.19 0.65 -5.62
N GLN A 89 -6.85 1.93 -5.43
CA GLN A 89 -5.99 2.69 -6.36
C GLN A 89 -4.60 2.07 -6.49
N MET A 90 -3.98 1.68 -5.37
CA MET A 90 -2.69 0.99 -5.35
C MET A 90 -2.68 -0.23 -6.28
N ILE A 91 -3.73 -1.06 -6.23
CA ILE A 91 -3.78 -2.27 -7.05
C ILE A 91 -3.90 -1.93 -8.55
N LEU A 92 -4.67 -0.91 -8.90
CA LEU A 92 -4.77 -0.45 -10.28
C LEU A 92 -3.42 0.05 -10.80
N LYS A 93 -2.71 0.85 -10.00
CA LYS A 93 -1.40 1.42 -10.35
C LYS A 93 -0.32 0.35 -10.45
N LEU A 94 -0.30 -0.64 -9.54
CA LEU A 94 0.60 -1.80 -9.64
C LEU A 94 0.42 -2.54 -10.97
N ARG A 95 -0.83 -2.72 -11.43
CA ARG A 95 -1.14 -3.34 -12.73
C ARG A 95 -0.71 -2.45 -13.91
N GLU A 96 -0.95 -1.14 -13.82
CA GLU A 96 -0.55 -0.16 -14.84
C GLU A 96 0.97 -0.10 -15.02
N HIS A 97 1.72 -0.10 -13.92
CA HIS A 97 3.18 -0.10 -13.93
C HIS A 97 3.79 -1.48 -14.24
N GLY A 98 2.97 -2.54 -14.34
CA GLY A 98 3.45 -3.89 -14.60
C GLY A 98 4.32 -4.47 -13.46
N ILE A 99 4.13 -3.99 -12.23
CA ILE A 99 4.90 -4.44 -11.07
C ILE A 99 4.29 -5.75 -10.56
N SER A 100 4.98 -6.86 -10.85
CA SER A 100 4.57 -8.22 -10.44
C SER A 100 5.54 -8.90 -9.48
N ASP A 101 6.78 -8.40 -9.38
CA ASP A 101 7.78 -8.99 -8.52
C ASP A 101 7.42 -8.79 -7.04
N PRO A 102 7.48 -9.84 -6.19
CA PRO A 102 7.10 -9.72 -4.77
C PRO A 102 7.91 -8.70 -3.97
N GLU A 103 9.21 -8.53 -4.28
CA GLU A 103 10.10 -7.57 -3.60
C GLU A 103 9.73 -6.14 -4.02
N GLU A 104 9.46 -5.93 -5.31
CA GLU A 104 8.98 -4.64 -5.82
C GLU A 104 7.59 -4.27 -5.29
N ILE A 105 6.66 -5.23 -5.21
CA ILE A 105 5.33 -5.02 -4.61
C ILE A 105 5.48 -4.65 -3.13
N TYR A 106 6.39 -5.31 -2.40
CA TYR A 106 6.65 -4.98 -1.00
C TYR A 106 7.19 -3.56 -0.85
N CYS A 107 8.16 -3.17 -1.68
CA CYS A 107 8.71 -1.82 -1.72
C CYS A 107 7.63 -0.78 -2.04
N TYR A 108 6.82 -1.02 -3.06
CA TYR A 108 5.71 -0.14 -3.42
C TYR A 108 4.76 0.04 -2.24
N LYS A 109 4.38 -1.07 -1.60
CA LYS A 109 3.49 -1.08 -0.43
C LYS A 109 4.09 -0.41 0.80
N SER A 110 5.41 -0.48 1.02
CA SER A 110 6.03 0.16 2.19
C SER A 110 5.95 1.68 2.09
N VAL A 111 6.19 2.24 0.90
CA VAL A 111 6.10 3.68 0.65
C VAL A 111 4.66 4.15 0.69
N PHE A 112 3.78 3.40 0.03
CA PHE A 112 2.35 3.67 -0.02
C PHE A 112 1.67 3.66 1.36
N ARG A 113 2.02 2.70 2.23
CA ARG A 113 1.40 2.56 3.56
C ARG A 113 1.89 3.62 4.55
N GLY A 114 3.15 4.06 4.44
CA GLY A 114 3.78 4.86 5.48
C GLY A 114 3.62 4.22 6.85
N HIS A 115 3.00 4.93 7.79
CA HIS A 115 2.72 4.45 9.15
C HIS A 115 1.33 3.83 9.34
N HIS A 116 0.58 3.59 8.26
CA HIS A 116 -0.83 3.19 8.33
C HIS A 116 -1.09 1.80 7.75
N HIS A 117 -2.11 1.11 8.28
CA HIS A 117 -2.47 -0.22 7.81
C HIS A 117 -3.33 -0.17 6.54
N GLU A 118 -2.98 -0.99 5.55
CA GLU A 118 -3.79 -1.19 4.34
C GLU A 118 -5.02 -2.04 4.64
N ALA A 119 -6.18 -1.68 4.08
CA ALA A 119 -7.43 -2.40 4.30
C ALA A 119 -7.40 -3.83 3.72
N LEU A 120 -6.61 -4.06 2.66
CA LEU A 120 -6.53 -5.33 1.94
C LEU A 120 -5.28 -6.16 2.31
N GLY A 121 -4.60 -5.85 3.42
CA GLY A 121 -3.33 -6.51 3.78
C GLY A 121 -3.46 -8.01 3.97
N LEU A 122 -4.44 -8.45 4.78
CA LEU A 122 -4.68 -9.89 5.03
C LEU A 122 -5.12 -10.66 3.78
N HIS A 123 -5.73 -9.98 2.80
CA HIS A 123 -6.09 -10.60 1.53
C HIS A 123 -4.84 -11.13 0.81
N PHE A 124 -3.79 -10.31 0.74
CA PHE A 124 -2.55 -10.67 0.06
C PHE A 124 -1.60 -11.50 0.93
N VAL A 125 -1.49 -11.19 2.22
CA VAL A 125 -0.50 -11.83 3.11
C VAL A 125 -0.95 -13.21 3.59
N MET A 126 -2.26 -13.46 3.70
CA MET A 126 -2.77 -14.73 4.26
C MET A 126 -3.82 -15.41 3.40
N PHE A 127 -4.84 -14.68 2.92
CA PHE A 127 -5.95 -15.31 2.19
C PHE A 127 -5.49 -15.96 0.88
N LEU A 128 -4.80 -15.22 0.00
CA LEU A 128 -4.26 -15.77 -1.25
C LEU A 128 -3.28 -16.94 -1.01
N PRO A 129 -2.25 -16.82 -0.15
CA PRO A 129 -1.37 -17.96 0.17
C PRO A 129 -2.12 -19.19 0.71
N THR A 130 -3.16 -18.99 1.53
CA THR A 130 -3.99 -20.10 2.03
C THR A 130 -4.75 -20.78 0.90
N LEU A 131 -5.29 -20.02 -0.06
CA LEU A 131 -5.92 -20.60 -1.25
C LEU A 131 -4.91 -21.40 -2.09
N TYR A 132 -3.68 -20.90 -2.28
CA TYR A 132 -2.68 -21.63 -3.07
C TYR A 132 -2.22 -22.93 -2.41
N THR A 133 -2.13 -22.95 -1.08
CA THR A 133 -1.51 -24.06 -0.35
C THR A 133 -2.51 -25.09 0.19
N GLN A 134 -3.76 -24.68 0.47
CA GLN A 134 -4.72 -25.53 1.19
C GLN A 134 -5.97 -25.90 0.36
N CYS A 135 -6.22 -25.27 -0.79
CA CYS A 135 -7.37 -25.63 -1.62
C CYS A 135 -7.22 -26.99 -2.32
N ASN A 136 -8.33 -27.72 -2.40
CA ASN A 136 -8.45 -28.82 -3.35
C ASN A 136 -8.63 -28.27 -4.79
N LYS A 137 -8.52 -29.14 -5.81
CA LYS A 137 -8.55 -28.73 -7.23
C LYS A 137 -9.81 -27.95 -7.62
N GLU A 138 -10.98 -28.34 -7.10
CA GLU A 138 -12.25 -27.70 -7.42
C GLU A 138 -12.35 -26.31 -6.77
N GLN A 139 -11.95 -26.20 -5.51
CA GLN A 139 -11.88 -24.93 -4.78
C GLN A 139 -10.88 -23.98 -5.43
N PHE A 140 -9.70 -24.48 -5.79
CA PHE A 140 -8.65 -23.70 -6.44
C PHE A 140 -9.19 -23.09 -7.75
N LYS A 141 -9.75 -23.92 -8.63
CA LYS A 141 -10.29 -23.47 -9.94
C LYS A 141 -11.41 -22.44 -9.79
N LYS A 142 -12.20 -22.52 -8.72
CA LYS A 142 -13.29 -21.58 -8.46
C LYS A 142 -12.81 -20.26 -7.84
N TRP A 143 -12.00 -20.33 -6.80
CA TRP A 143 -11.75 -19.19 -5.91
C TRP A 143 -10.49 -18.42 -6.21
N VAL A 144 -9.41 -19.09 -6.64
CA VAL A 144 -8.14 -18.42 -6.94
C VAL A 144 -8.28 -17.34 -8.02
N PRO A 145 -8.90 -17.63 -9.19
CA PRO A 145 -9.06 -16.60 -10.22
C PRO A 145 -9.94 -15.41 -9.76
N LEU A 146 -10.90 -15.66 -8.86
CA LEU A 146 -11.77 -14.61 -8.31
C LEU A 146 -11.04 -13.75 -7.28
N ALA A 147 -10.19 -14.36 -6.46
CA ALA A 147 -9.37 -13.68 -5.46
C ALA A 147 -8.27 -12.83 -6.12
N GLU A 148 -7.51 -13.39 -7.06
CA GLU A 148 -6.44 -12.66 -7.79
C GLU A 148 -7.00 -11.47 -8.59
N SER A 149 -8.20 -11.64 -9.17
CA SER A 149 -8.89 -10.57 -9.89
C SER A 149 -9.60 -9.56 -8.98
N LEU A 150 -9.59 -9.78 -7.65
CA LEU A 150 -10.29 -8.99 -6.64
C LEU A 150 -11.81 -8.90 -6.83
N LYS A 151 -12.38 -9.88 -7.55
CA LYS A 151 -13.84 -10.08 -7.62
C LYS A 151 -14.37 -10.69 -6.33
N ALA A 152 -13.51 -11.40 -5.59
CA ALA A 152 -13.76 -11.87 -4.24
C ALA A 152 -12.66 -11.35 -3.32
N LEU A 153 -13.06 -10.60 -2.28
CA LEU A 153 -12.16 -10.20 -1.20
C LEU A 153 -12.27 -11.21 -0.06
N GLY A 154 -11.16 -11.41 0.64
CA GLY A 154 -11.07 -12.41 1.70
C GLY A 154 -10.10 -11.98 2.78
N THR A 155 -10.21 -12.62 3.93
CA THR A 155 -9.40 -12.41 5.12
C THR A 155 -9.07 -13.74 5.76
N TYR A 156 -8.19 -13.72 6.74
CA TYR A 156 -7.79 -14.91 7.49
C TYR A 156 -8.29 -14.80 8.94
N ALA A 157 -9.48 -15.35 9.17
CA ALA A 157 -10.14 -15.33 10.47
C ALA A 157 -9.74 -16.56 11.30
N GLN A 158 -8.60 -16.48 11.99
CA GLN A 158 -8.13 -17.52 12.92
C GLN A 158 -8.36 -17.14 14.39
N THR A 159 -8.05 -15.89 14.75
CA THR A 159 -8.10 -15.42 16.13
C THR A 159 -9.55 -15.34 16.61
N GLU A 160 -9.84 -16.03 17.71
CA GLU A 160 -11.14 -15.96 18.38
C GLU A 160 -11.03 -15.12 19.66
N MET A 161 -12.16 -14.59 20.14
CA MET A 161 -12.20 -13.73 21.32
C MET A 161 -11.55 -14.36 22.58
N GLY A 162 -11.60 -15.69 22.72
CA GLY A 162 -11.02 -16.43 23.84
C GLY A 162 -9.73 -17.19 23.52
N HIS A 163 -9.23 -17.19 22.28
CA HIS A 163 -8.16 -18.10 21.86
C HIS A 163 -7.24 -17.47 20.81
N VAL A 164 -5.93 -17.45 21.12
CA VAL A 164 -4.88 -16.99 20.19
C VAL A 164 -3.62 -17.86 20.26
N SER A 165 -3.19 -18.26 21.46
CA SER A 165 -1.86 -18.83 21.72
C SER A 165 -1.83 -20.32 22.02
N THR A 166 -2.94 -21.05 21.94
CA THR A 166 -3.00 -22.47 22.31
C THR A 166 -2.29 -23.37 21.28
N HIS A 167 -0.97 -23.38 21.31
CA HIS A 167 -0.19 -24.52 20.84
C HIS A 167 -0.45 -25.65 21.84
N ARG A 168 -0.98 -26.77 21.32
CA ARG A 168 -1.48 -27.90 22.10
C ARG A 168 -0.38 -28.52 22.98
N GLU A 169 -0.31 -28.13 24.24
CA GLU A 169 0.28 -28.91 25.34
C GLU A 169 -0.66 -28.90 26.58
N ASP A 170 -1.95 -29.24 26.43
CA ASP A 170 -2.63 -29.91 27.55
C ASP A 170 -3.84 -30.75 27.06
N ALA A 171 -3.80 -32.03 27.41
CA ALA A 171 -4.73 -33.06 26.97
C ALA A 171 -6.07 -33.05 27.73
N ARG A 172 -6.45 -31.99 28.47
CA ARG A 172 -7.59 -32.08 29.44
C ARG A 172 -8.84 -31.20 29.26
N CYS A 173 -9.02 -30.41 28.21
CA CYS A 173 -10.31 -29.72 28.00
C CYS A 173 -11.35 -30.59 27.26
N PRO A 174 -12.62 -30.76 27.72
CA PRO A 174 -13.62 -31.59 27.03
C PRO A 174 -14.28 -30.93 25.80
N ALA A 175 -14.02 -29.65 25.52
CA ALA A 175 -14.62 -28.92 24.40
C ALA A 175 -13.91 -29.19 23.04
N LYS A 176 -13.40 -30.41 22.84
CA LYS A 176 -12.29 -30.68 21.91
C LYS A 176 -12.66 -31.10 20.49
N GLU A 177 -13.93 -31.29 20.15
CA GLU A 177 -14.29 -31.85 18.84
C GLU A 177 -14.60 -30.81 17.75
N HIS A 178 -14.70 -29.52 18.08
CA HIS A 178 -15.06 -28.48 17.09
C HIS A 178 -13.95 -27.47 16.79
N ALA A 179 -12.82 -27.52 17.50
CA ALA A 179 -11.74 -26.55 17.35
C ALA A 179 -10.55 -27.18 16.61
N VAL A 180 -10.03 -26.46 15.62
CA VAL A 180 -8.89 -26.81 14.74
C VAL A 180 -9.29 -27.59 13.48
N TRP A 181 -10.25 -27.04 12.74
CA TRP A 181 -10.17 -27.01 11.28
C TRP A 181 -10.52 -25.59 10.87
N VAL A 182 -9.54 -24.79 10.41
CA VAL A 182 -9.83 -23.58 9.65
C VAL A 182 -10.32 -24.08 8.30
N ASP A 183 -11.59 -24.46 8.26
CA ASP A 183 -12.21 -24.93 7.03
C ASP A 183 -12.17 -23.76 6.04
N ILE A 184 -11.59 -23.99 4.86
CA ILE A 184 -11.65 -23.04 3.74
C ILE A 184 -13.09 -22.56 3.51
N ARG A 185 -14.11 -23.36 3.82
CA ARG A 185 -15.53 -22.95 3.82
C ARG A 185 -15.82 -21.75 4.72
N ILE A 186 -15.18 -21.63 5.89
CA ILE A 186 -15.35 -20.49 6.82
C ILE A 186 -14.66 -19.23 6.25
N GLN A 187 -13.45 -19.37 5.68
CA GLN A 187 -12.76 -18.22 5.07
C GLN A 187 -13.46 -17.70 3.80
N LEU A 188 -14.05 -18.61 3.04
CA LEU A 188 -14.83 -18.28 1.84
C LEU A 188 -16.23 -17.73 2.18
N ALA A 189 -16.80 -18.06 3.34
CA ALA A 189 -18.04 -17.45 3.81
C ALA A 189 -17.87 -15.96 4.16
N ALA A 190 -16.63 -15.54 4.46
CA ALA A 190 -16.26 -14.14 4.66
C ALA A 190 -16.01 -13.37 3.35
N VAL A 191 -16.43 -13.89 2.19
CA VAL A 191 -16.50 -13.10 0.95
C VAL A 191 -17.63 -12.09 1.13
N VAL A 192 -17.25 -10.90 1.60
CA VAL A 192 -18.15 -9.80 1.92
C VAL A 192 -18.93 -9.39 0.67
N ARG A 193 -20.20 -9.82 0.59
CA ARG A 193 -21.20 -9.36 -0.39
C ARG A 193 -21.61 -7.88 -0.19
N PHE A 194 -20.95 -7.17 0.74
CA PHE A 194 -21.33 -5.85 1.23
C PHE A 194 -20.59 -4.68 0.55
N HIS A 195 -19.51 -4.92 -0.22
CA HIS A 195 -18.72 -3.84 -0.85
C HIS A 195 -19.02 -3.63 -2.34
N PHE A 196 -19.97 -4.38 -2.92
CA PHE A 196 -20.29 -4.28 -4.34
C PHE A 196 -20.84 -2.89 -4.73
N ASN A 197 -21.64 -2.25 -3.88
CA ASN A 197 -22.19 -0.93 -4.16
C ASN A 197 -21.12 0.19 -4.08
N TYR A 198 -20.16 0.08 -3.17
CA TYR A 198 -19.09 1.08 -3.02
C TYR A 198 -18.02 0.95 -4.11
N LEU A 199 -17.63 -0.28 -4.47
CA LEU A 199 -16.70 -0.52 -5.58
C LEU A 199 -17.33 -0.22 -6.95
N VAL A 200 -18.63 -0.44 -7.15
CA VAL A 200 -19.34 0.00 -8.36
C VAL A 200 -19.40 1.53 -8.43
N SER A 201 -19.64 2.22 -7.30
CA SER A 201 -19.60 3.69 -7.25
C SER A 201 -18.19 4.24 -7.56
N ILE A 202 -17.14 3.68 -6.95
CA ILE A 202 -15.75 4.06 -7.24
C ILE A 202 -15.39 3.78 -8.71
N LYS A 203 -15.87 2.67 -9.28
CA LYS A 203 -15.63 2.34 -10.70
C LYS A 203 -16.42 3.26 -11.64
N LEU A 204 -17.61 3.73 -11.24
CA LEU A 204 -18.39 4.73 -11.98
C LEU A 204 -17.68 6.10 -11.93
N ASP A 205 -17.25 6.55 -10.76
CA ASP A 205 -16.56 7.83 -10.55
C ASP A 205 -15.17 7.89 -11.20
N LEU A 206 -14.45 6.76 -11.23
CA LEU A 206 -13.17 6.62 -11.95
C LEU A 206 -13.37 6.56 -13.47
N MET A 207 -14.49 6.01 -13.96
CA MET A 207 -14.81 6.04 -15.38
C MET A 207 -15.24 7.43 -15.86
N THR A 208 -16.00 8.19 -15.07
CA THR A 208 -16.34 9.60 -15.41
C THR A 208 -15.12 10.52 -15.38
N SER A 209 -14.15 10.30 -14.49
CA SER A 209 -12.91 11.07 -14.47
C SER A 209 -11.96 10.71 -15.63
N HIS A 210 -11.81 9.42 -15.98
CA HIS A 210 -11.08 9.03 -17.20
C HIS A 210 -11.76 9.52 -18.48
N LEU A 211 -13.09 9.51 -18.57
CA LEU A 211 -13.82 10.09 -19.71
C LEU A 211 -13.60 11.61 -19.81
N ASN A 212 -13.58 12.34 -18.70
CA ASN A 212 -13.28 13.78 -18.70
C ASN A 212 -11.82 14.10 -19.09
N ILE A 213 -10.86 13.24 -18.73
CA ILE A 213 -9.44 13.38 -19.15
C ILE A 213 -9.29 13.08 -20.65
N VAL A 214 -9.98 12.06 -21.16
CA VAL A 214 -9.97 11.72 -22.59
C VAL A 214 -10.69 12.79 -23.43
N PHE A 215 -11.81 13.33 -22.95
CA PHE A 215 -12.51 14.43 -23.65
C PHE A 215 -11.73 15.75 -23.63
N ARG A 216 -10.98 16.08 -22.57
CA ARG A 216 -10.10 17.27 -22.56
C ARG A 216 -8.88 17.13 -23.48
N LYS A 217 -8.35 15.91 -23.68
CA LYS A 217 -7.24 15.66 -24.61
C LYS A 217 -7.66 15.59 -26.09
N THR A 218 -8.95 15.53 -26.38
CA THR A 218 -9.48 15.45 -27.76
C THR A 218 -10.05 16.80 -28.25
N LEU A 219 -10.04 17.84 -27.40
CA LEU A 219 -10.60 19.17 -27.69
C LEU A 219 -9.59 20.33 -27.48
N CYS A 220 -8.29 20.07 -27.58
CA CYS A 220 -7.24 21.08 -27.71
C CYS A 220 -6.26 20.69 -28.81
#